data_AF-A0AAX0IKT9-F1
#
_entry.id   AF-A0AAX0IKT9-F1
#
_cell.length_a   1.000
_cell.length_b   1.000
_cell.length_c   1.000
_cell.angle_alpha   90.00
_cell.angle_beta   90.00
_cell.angle_gamma   90.00
#
_symmetry.space_group_name_H-M   'P 1'
#
loop_
_entity.id
_entity.type
_entity.pdbx_description
1 polymer ?
#
loop_
_entity_poly.entity_id
_entity_poly.type
_entity_poly.pdbx_seq_one_letter_code
_entity_poly.pdbx_strand_id
1 'polypeptide(L)'
;MLETVNDVCINAACGQPLPLRVAHCPFCGARQVAQAPVLEKAVAPPPVPVAPPIPMPQPAPQPAAAPAPKPVPPVPLPPAPAAPVKAPPAKPAGKGSVPPPRPPVRLRTWIAAAVVLTGIWFYNKPADKPASVAEQVEAATALAAQCDLDGARSALAVLKSAKAPAAHIKRLQASITKSAATCEKQQQRAQAWTALQDSVKQALDAGKPDLAATRLAIYVKRWGDDPDTLELDAKVKVAQASAQLDLADACLARGDRVCLENSLIAAERYKRPELAARTQALRTALSQLLERSLLDASPGQ
;
A
#
# COMPACT_ATOMS: atom_id res chain seq x y z
N MET A 1 -39.46 -1.10 18.91
CA MET A 1 -38.48 -0.07 18.51
C MET A 1 -38.39 -0.11 17.00
N LEU A 2 -38.81 0.96 16.31
CA LEU A 2 -38.71 1.02 14.86
C LEU A 2 -37.21 1.11 14.49
N GLU A 3 -36.69 0.06 13.86
CA GLU A 3 -35.34 0.05 13.33
C GLU A 3 -35.21 1.12 12.24
N THR A 4 -34.29 2.06 12.43
CA THR A 4 -33.90 3.04 11.42
C THR A 4 -33.30 2.28 10.24
N VAL A 5 -34.04 2.20 9.13
CA VAL A 5 -33.50 1.71 7.85
C VAL A 5 -32.60 2.82 7.31
N ASN A 6 -31.31 2.52 7.10
CA ASN A 6 -30.42 3.47 6.43
C ASN A 6 -30.82 3.52 4.94
N ASP A 7 -31.63 4.50 4.56
CA ASP A 7 -32.07 4.73 3.18
C ASP A 7 -30.95 5.29 2.29
N VAL A 8 -29.76 5.56 2.84
CA VAL A 8 -28.60 6.13 2.13
C VAL A 8 -27.33 5.37 2.50
N CYS A 9 -26.41 5.22 1.54
CA CYS A 9 -25.12 4.60 1.73
C CYS A 9 -24.31 5.25 2.87
N ILE A 10 -23.80 4.43 3.81
CA ILE A 10 -23.02 4.86 4.98
C ILE A 10 -21.69 5.54 4.62
N ASN A 11 -21.18 5.31 3.41
CA ASN A 11 -20.02 6.03 2.91
C ASN A 11 -20.46 7.41 2.41
N ALA A 12 -20.09 8.46 3.17
CA ALA A 12 -20.42 9.85 2.88
C ALA A 12 -19.96 10.34 1.50
N ALA A 13 -18.92 9.73 0.92
CA ALA A 13 -18.45 10.06 -0.43
C ALA A 13 -19.38 9.51 -1.54
N CYS A 14 -20.18 8.48 -1.23
CA CYS A 14 -21.10 7.87 -2.20
C CYS A 14 -22.50 8.49 -2.11
N GLY A 15 -23.06 8.61 -0.90
CA GLY A 15 -24.32 9.32 -0.65
C GLY A 15 -25.55 8.85 -1.45
N GLN A 16 -25.49 7.69 -2.12
CA GLN A 16 -26.58 7.21 -2.97
C GLN A 16 -27.71 6.59 -2.13
N PRO A 17 -28.98 6.84 -2.49
CA PRO A 17 -30.11 6.21 -1.84
C PRO A 17 -30.18 4.72 -2.18
N LEU A 18 -30.52 3.90 -1.20
CA LEU A 18 -30.59 2.44 -1.31
C LEU A 18 -32.06 2.01 -1.22
N PRO A 19 -32.66 1.48 -2.30
CA PRO A 19 -34.08 1.12 -2.31
C PRO A 19 -34.41 -0.13 -1.49
N LEU A 20 -33.40 -0.91 -1.06
CA LEU A 20 -33.53 -2.13 -0.28
C LEU A 20 -32.35 -2.27 0.70
N ARG A 21 -32.55 -2.94 1.86
CA ARG A 21 -31.47 -3.31 2.78
C ARG A 21 -30.51 -4.26 2.05
N VAL A 22 -29.32 -3.77 1.70
CA VAL A 22 -28.25 -4.54 1.08
C VAL A 22 -27.04 -4.57 2.01
N ALA A 23 -26.36 -5.72 2.11
CA ALA A 23 -25.17 -5.84 2.96
C ALA A 23 -23.99 -5.00 2.45
N HIS A 24 -23.94 -4.75 1.14
CA HIS A 24 -22.94 -3.92 0.46
C HIS A 24 -23.63 -2.99 -0.54
N CYS A 25 -23.15 -1.75 -0.65
CA CYS A 25 -23.68 -0.78 -1.61
C CYS A 25 -23.30 -1.21 -3.04
N PRO A 26 -24.26 -1.32 -3.98
CA PRO A 26 -23.97 -1.74 -5.35
C PRO A 26 -23.16 -0.71 -6.15
N PHE A 27 -23.09 0.54 -5.69
CA PHE A 27 -22.38 1.62 -6.39
C PHE A 27 -20.91 1.73 -5.97
N CYS A 28 -20.62 1.66 -4.67
CA CYS A 28 -19.27 1.87 -4.14
C CYS A 28 -18.68 0.64 -3.42
N GLY A 29 -19.43 -0.45 -3.30
CA GLY A 29 -19.00 -1.68 -2.62
C GLY A 29 -18.88 -1.56 -1.09
N ALA A 30 -19.17 -0.40 -0.50
CA ALA A 30 -19.07 -0.21 0.94
C ALA A 30 -20.06 -1.09 1.69
N ARG A 31 -19.60 -1.78 2.75
CA ARG A 31 -20.44 -2.61 3.60
C ARG A 31 -21.39 -1.73 4.42
N GLN A 32 -22.68 -2.02 4.37
CA GLN A 32 -23.75 -1.20 4.97
C GLN A 32 -24.22 -1.74 6.33
N VAL A 33 -23.73 -2.91 6.74
CA VAL A 33 -24.05 -3.52 8.03
C VAL A 33 -22.86 -3.45 8.99
N ALA A 34 -23.05 -2.77 10.11
CA ALA A 34 -22.18 -2.85 11.28
C ALA A 34 -22.76 -3.91 12.22
N GLN A 35 -22.35 -5.17 12.07
CA GLN A 35 -22.54 -6.18 13.11
C GLN A 35 -21.20 -6.77 13.49
N ALA A 36 -20.84 -6.56 14.76
CA ALA A 36 -19.84 -7.32 15.49
C ALA A 36 -20.23 -8.81 15.47
N PRO A 37 -19.28 -9.74 15.40
CA PRO A 37 -19.59 -11.16 15.51
C PRO A 37 -20.15 -11.44 16.91
N VAL A 38 -21.43 -11.80 16.98
CA VAL A 38 -22.03 -12.39 18.16
C VAL A 38 -21.47 -13.80 18.27
N LEU A 39 -20.62 -13.99 19.27
CA LEU A 39 -20.02 -15.26 19.63
C LEU A 39 -21.05 -16.11 20.36
N GLU A 40 -21.26 -17.33 19.86
CA GLU A 40 -22.06 -18.37 20.50
C GLU A 40 -21.50 -18.70 21.90
N LYS A 41 -22.42 -18.92 22.83
CA LYS A 41 -22.25 -18.99 24.28
C LYS A 41 -21.58 -20.29 24.74
N ALA A 42 -20.47 -20.20 25.50
CA ALA A 42 -20.05 -21.25 26.44
C ALA A 42 -19.09 -20.77 27.55
N VAL A 43 -19.63 -20.76 28.77
CA VAL A 43 -19.04 -21.04 30.11
C VAL A 43 -17.80 -20.27 30.61
N ALA A 44 -17.96 -19.65 31.79
CA ALA A 44 -17.00 -18.79 32.50
C ALA A 44 -16.11 -19.52 33.54
N PRO A 45 -14.95 -18.93 33.90
CA PRO A 45 -14.42 -18.92 35.27
C PRO A 45 -14.13 -17.47 35.79
N PRO A 46 -13.83 -17.28 37.10
CA PRO A 46 -14.13 -16.06 37.88
C PRO A 46 -13.20 -14.85 37.64
N PRO A 47 -13.58 -13.63 38.11
CA PRO A 47 -12.95 -12.39 37.68
C PRO A 47 -11.63 -12.12 38.42
N VAL A 48 -10.57 -11.88 37.64
CA VAL A 48 -9.37 -11.18 38.13
C VAL A 48 -9.62 -9.68 37.93
N PRO A 49 -9.38 -8.80 38.91
CA PRO A 49 -9.60 -7.36 38.72
C PRO A 49 -8.60 -6.81 37.71
N VAL A 50 -9.08 -6.52 36.51
CA VAL A 50 -8.30 -5.83 35.48
C VAL A 50 -8.26 -4.35 35.82
N ALA A 51 -7.04 -3.82 35.92
CA ALA A 51 -6.72 -2.41 36.08
C ALA A 51 -7.48 -1.52 35.08
N PRO A 52 -7.75 -0.24 35.41
CA PRO A 52 -8.37 0.67 34.47
C PRO A 52 -7.54 0.76 33.19
N PRO A 53 -8.17 0.78 31.99
CA PRO A 53 -7.45 0.90 30.74
C PRO A 53 -6.62 2.19 30.74
N ILE A 54 -5.34 2.03 30.44
CA ILE A 54 -4.39 3.10 30.16
C ILE A 54 -5.04 4.03 29.10
N PRO A 55 -5.09 5.35 29.32
CA PRO A 55 -5.61 6.28 28.34
C PRO A 55 -4.88 6.07 27.00
N MET A 56 -5.65 5.88 25.94
CA MET A 56 -5.10 5.84 24.58
C MET A 56 -4.26 7.11 24.34
N PRO A 57 -3.11 7.01 23.64
CA PRO A 57 -2.34 8.18 23.27
C PRO A 57 -3.24 9.13 22.48
N GLN A 58 -3.43 10.34 23.01
CA GLN A 58 -4.02 11.42 22.22
C GLN A 58 -3.20 11.57 20.94
N PRO A 59 -3.85 11.65 19.76
CA PRO A 59 -3.17 12.00 18.54
C PRO A 59 -2.40 13.32 18.76
N ALA A 60 -1.13 13.32 18.34
CA ALA A 60 -0.31 14.53 18.34
C ALA A 60 -1.08 15.69 17.68
N PRO A 61 -0.94 16.94 18.18
CA PRO A 61 -1.55 18.10 17.56
C PRO A 61 -1.17 18.14 16.08
N GLN A 62 -2.18 18.13 15.22
CA GLN A 62 -1.97 18.37 13.80
C GLN A 62 -1.22 19.70 13.62
N PRO A 63 -0.21 19.77 12.73
CA PRO A 63 0.37 21.04 12.34
C PRO A 63 -0.75 21.99 11.90
N ALA A 64 -0.79 23.18 12.50
CA ALA A 64 -1.77 24.19 12.16
C ALA A 64 -1.78 24.41 10.65
N ALA A 65 -2.96 24.28 10.05
CA ALA A 65 -3.18 24.64 8.67
C ALA A 65 -2.72 26.09 8.47
N ALA A 66 -1.92 26.32 7.43
CA ALA A 66 -1.62 27.67 6.97
C ALA A 66 -2.95 28.43 6.75
N PRO A 67 -3.04 29.70 7.17
CA PRO A 67 -4.29 30.45 7.07
C PRO A 67 -4.73 30.56 5.61
N ALA A 68 -5.98 30.19 5.37
CA ALA A 68 -6.65 30.43 4.10
C ALA A 68 -6.58 31.92 3.74
N PRO A 69 -6.31 32.29 2.47
CA PRO A 69 -6.43 33.67 2.05
C PRO A 69 -7.86 34.15 2.24
N LYS A 70 -8.03 35.22 3.03
CA LYS A 70 -9.33 35.88 3.23
C LYS A 70 -9.88 36.38 1.88
N PRO A 71 -11.21 36.31 1.66
CA PRO A 71 -11.85 36.99 0.55
C PRO A 71 -11.66 38.50 0.70
N VAL A 72 -11.12 39.15 -0.32
CA VAL A 72 -11.03 40.62 -0.38
C VAL A 72 -12.39 41.17 -0.85
N PRO A 73 -13.01 42.11 -0.12
CA PRO A 73 -14.25 42.77 -0.53
C PRO A 73 -14.04 43.74 -1.71
N PRO A 74 -15.06 43.99 -2.56
CA PRO A 74 -14.97 44.96 -3.65
C PRO A 74 -15.16 46.40 -3.13
N VAL A 75 -14.25 47.30 -3.48
CA VAL A 75 -14.27 48.74 -3.10
C VAL A 75 -13.73 49.53 -4.33
N PRO A 76 -14.12 50.79 -4.59
CA PRO A 76 -15.01 51.22 -5.68
C PRO A 76 -14.29 52.11 -6.72
N LEU A 77 -15.00 52.48 -7.80
CA LEU A 77 -14.54 53.43 -8.82
C LEU A 77 -14.11 54.79 -8.23
N PRO A 78 -13.01 55.39 -8.73
CA PRO A 78 -12.76 56.82 -8.64
C PRO A 78 -13.21 57.60 -9.90
N PRO A 79 -13.30 58.94 -9.81
CA PRO A 79 -14.33 59.75 -10.48
C PRO A 79 -13.90 60.41 -11.79
N ALA A 80 -14.90 60.86 -12.55
CA ALA A 80 -14.76 61.74 -13.71
C ALA A 80 -14.45 63.20 -13.29
N PRO A 81 -13.65 63.93 -14.08
CA PRO A 81 -13.71 65.39 -14.17
C PRO A 81 -14.46 65.85 -15.43
N ALA A 82 -15.10 67.01 -15.32
CA ALA A 82 -16.25 67.45 -16.10
C ALA A 82 -15.97 68.58 -17.11
N ALA A 83 -16.81 68.62 -18.16
CA ALA A 83 -17.38 69.78 -18.88
C ALA A 83 -16.44 70.69 -19.74
N PRO A 84 -16.92 71.58 -20.66
CA PRO A 84 -18.31 71.95 -21.01
C PRO A 84 -18.67 72.04 -22.52
N VAL A 85 -19.95 72.32 -22.72
CA VAL A 85 -20.77 72.60 -23.91
C VAL A 85 -20.36 73.86 -24.72
N LYS A 86 -20.49 73.82 -26.06
CA LYS A 86 -21.18 74.84 -26.90
C LYS A 86 -21.44 74.32 -28.34
N ALA A 87 -22.62 74.70 -28.85
CA ALA A 87 -23.39 74.16 -29.98
C ALA A 87 -23.20 74.99 -31.30
N PRO A 88 -24.15 75.03 -32.29
CA PRO A 88 -24.57 74.07 -33.35
C PRO A 88 -24.62 74.78 -34.76
N PRO A 89 -25.50 74.48 -35.76
CA PRO A 89 -26.05 73.24 -36.38
C PRO A 89 -25.68 73.14 -37.89
N ALA A 90 -25.95 72.05 -38.63
CA ALA A 90 -27.16 71.91 -39.45
C ALA A 90 -27.32 70.50 -40.03
N LYS A 91 -28.54 69.97 -39.89
CA LYS A 91 -29.16 68.90 -40.71
C LYS A 91 -29.30 69.38 -42.17
N PRO A 92 -29.45 68.50 -43.20
CA PRO A 92 -30.53 67.50 -43.23
C PRO A 92 -30.28 66.18 -43.96
N ALA A 93 -31.36 65.38 -43.91
CA ALA A 93 -31.54 64.02 -44.37
C ALA A 93 -31.24 63.75 -45.85
N GLY A 94 -30.89 62.50 -46.15
CA GLY A 94 -30.78 61.96 -47.51
C GLY A 94 -31.03 60.46 -47.56
N LYS A 95 -32.19 60.10 -48.11
CA LYS A 95 -32.75 58.78 -48.42
C LYS A 95 -31.78 57.74 -49.02
N GLY A 96 -31.95 56.49 -48.56
CA GLY A 96 -31.98 55.25 -49.34
C GLY A 96 -30.68 54.77 -50.01
N SER A 97 -30.28 53.51 -49.76
CA SER A 97 -29.75 52.55 -50.75
C SER A 97 -29.29 51.23 -50.08
N VAL A 98 -29.86 50.12 -50.56
CA VAL A 98 -29.42 48.70 -50.62
C VAL A 98 -28.16 48.28 -49.83
N PRO A 99 -28.18 47.17 -49.04
CA PRO A 99 -26.97 46.64 -48.40
C PRO A 99 -25.97 46.14 -49.47
N PRO A 100 -24.69 46.54 -49.43
CA PRO A 100 -23.73 46.17 -50.46
C PRO A 100 -23.45 44.65 -50.42
N PRO A 101 -23.34 43.99 -51.59
CA PRO A 101 -22.93 42.60 -51.65
C PRO A 101 -21.51 42.46 -51.08
N ARG A 102 -21.35 41.55 -50.12
CA ARG A 102 -20.04 41.22 -49.53
C ARG A 102 -19.11 40.84 -50.69
N PRO A 103 -17.93 41.48 -50.85
CA PRO A 103 -17.01 41.11 -51.93
C PRO A 103 -16.66 39.62 -51.80
N PRO A 104 -16.55 38.88 -52.93
CA PRO A 104 -16.20 37.47 -52.88
C PRO A 104 -14.84 37.33 -52.19
N VAL A 105 -14.79 36.52 -51.13
CA VAL A 105 -13.56 36.22 -50.41
C VAL A 105 -12.55 35.72 -51.45
N ARG A 106 -11.48 36.51 -51.70
CA ARG A 106 -10.48 36.18 -52.72
C ARG A 106 -9.92 34.78 -52.42
N LEU A 107 -9.71 33.97 -53.47
CA LEU A 107 -9.15 32.61 -53.36
C LEU A 107 -7.87 32.57 -52.50
N ARG A 108 -7.05 33.63 -52.57
CA ARG A 108 -5.87 33.82 -51.72
C ARG A 108 -6.17 33.86 -50.22
N THR A 109 -7.29 34.44 -49.80
CA THR A 109 -7.72 34.48 -48.39
C THR A 109 -8.18 33.10 -47.91
N TRP A 110 -8.80 32.31 -48.79
CA TRP A 110 -9.12 30.90 -48.53
C TRP A 110 -7.86 30.03 -48.40
N ILE A 111 -6.86 30.24 -49.27
CA ILE A 111 -5.57 29.53 -49.18
C ILE A 111 -4.83 29.92 -47.90
N ALA A 112 -4.81 31.21 -47.54
CA ALA A 112 -4.19 31.66 -46.29
C ALA A 112 -4.90 31.06 -45.06
N ALA A 113 -6.24 31.05 -45.05
CA ALA A 113 -7.00 30.40 -44.00
C ALA A 113 -6.73 28.89 -43.94
N ALA A 114 -6.63 28.20 -45.08
CA ALA A 114 -6.30 26.78 -45.15
C ALA A 114 -4.88 26.49 -44.66
N VAL A 115 -3.89 27.32 -45.00
CA VAL A 115 -2.51 27.17 -44.51
C VAL A 115 -2.42 27.44 -43.00
N VAL A 116 -3.14 28.44 -42.50
CA VAL A 116 -3.21 28.71 -41.05
C VAL A 116 -3.94 27.59 -40.31
N LEU A 117 -5.05 27.08 -40.84
CA LEU A 117 -5.74 25.93 -40.28
C LEU A 117 -4.87 24.67 -40.33
N THR A 118 -4.15 24.46 -41.44
CA THR A 118 -3.24 23.33 -41.59
C THR A 118 -2.05 23.47 -40.65
N GLY A 119 -1.52 24.67 -40.45
CA GLY A 119 -0.44 24.96 -39.51
C GLY A 119 -0.87 24.80 -38.05
N ILE A 120 -2.05 25.31 -37.67
CA ILE A 120 -2.65 25.08 -36.35
C ILE A 120 -2.97 23.61 -36.16
N TRP A 121 -3.47 22.93 -37.20
CA TRP A 121 -3.73 21.50 -37.18
C TRP A 121 -2.44 20.69 -37.08
N PHE A 122 -1.33 21.12 -37.70
CA PHE A 122 -0.02 20.47 -37.61
C PHE A 122 0.62 20.69 -36.24
N TYR A 123 0.50 21.91 -35.71
CA TYR A 123 0.97 22.29 -34.38
C TYR A 123 0.14 21.66 -33.26
N ASN A 124 -1.12 21.34 -33.54
CA ASN A 124 -2.06 20.68 -32.64
C ASN A 124 -2.40 19.24 -33.10
N LYS A 125 -1.57 18.64 -33.97
CA LYS A 125 -1.74 17.26 -34.43
C LYS A 125 -1.13 16.35 -33.37
N PRO A 126 -1.89 15.44 -32.75
CA PRO A 126 -1.35 14.57 -31.71
C PRO A 126 -0.57 13.35 -32.26
N ALA A 127 -0.28 13.30 -33.56
CA ALA A 127 0.02 12.03 -34.22
C ALA A 127 1.50 11.72 -34.45
N ASP A 128 2.43 12.67 -34.56
CA ASP A 128 3.76 12.32 -35.09
C ASP A 128 4.93 12.93 -34.30
N LYS A 129 5.27 12.20 -33.22
CA LYS A 129 6.57 12.07 -32.51
C LYS A 129 6.88 13.14 -31.44
N PRO A 130 7.16 12.74 -30.17
CA PRO A 130 8.24 11.79 -29.82
C PRO A 130 7.78 10.57 -28.99
N ALA A 131 8.31 9.39 -29.31
CA ALA A 131 7.76 8.05 -29.03
C ALA A 131 6.34 7.87 -29.58
N SER A 132 6.16 6.95 -30.53
CA SER A 132 4.83 6.72 -31.10
C SER A 132 3.84 6.39 -29.97
N VAL A 133 2.57 6.81 -30.07
CA VAL A 133 1.54 6.43 -29.08
C VAL A 133 1.49 4.91 -28.89
N ALA A 134 1.81 4.14 -29.95
CA ALA A 134 2.01 2.70 -29.88
C ALA A 134 3.17 2.30 -28.93
N GLU A 135 4.31 2.98 -29.01
CA GLU A 135 5.47 2.77 -28.13
C GLU A 135 5.20 3.16 -26.68
N GLN A 136 4.46 4.25 -26.43
CA GLN A 136 4.02 4.61 -25.07
C GLN A 136 3.05 3.58 -24.50
N VAL A 137 2.17 3.02 -25.33
CA VAL A 137 1.22 1.97 -24.93
C VAL A 137 1.95 0.65 -24.70
N GLU A 138 2.97 0.31 -25.48
CA GLU A 138 3.84 -0.84 -25.24
C GLU A 138 4.66 -0.64 -23.95
N ALA A 139 5.25 0.53 -23.73
CA ALA A 139 5.97 0.84 -22.48
C ALA A 139 5.04 0.77 -21.26
N ALA A 140 3.82 1.29 -21.36
CA ALA A 140 2.80 1.20 -20.31
C ALA A 140 2.29 -0.24 -20.10
N THR A 141 2.24 -1.04 -21.16
CA THR A 141 1.90 -2.46 -21.08
C THR A 141 3.05 -3.26 -20.45
N ALA A 142 4.30 -2.88 -20.71
CA ALA A 142 5.48 -3.43 -20.07
C ALA A 142 5.51 -3.09 -18.57
N LEU A 143 5.08 -1.89 -18.16
CA LEU A 143 4.88 -1.53 -16.75
C LEU A 143 3.80 -2.39 -16.10
N ALA A 144 2.65 -2.58 -16.77
CA ALA A 144 1.59 -3.45 -16.30
C ALA A 144 2.02 -4.93 -16.20
N ALA A 145 2.97 -5.37 -17.03
CA ALA A 145 3.58 -6.70 -16.98
C ALA A 145 4.62 -6.82 -15.85
N GLN A 146 5.32 -5.74 -15.52
CA GLN A 146 6.23 -5.62 -14.37
C GLN A 146 5.50 -5.40 -13.04
N CYS A 147 4.17 -5.51 -13.03
CA CYS A 147 3.31 -5.26 -11.89
C CYS A 147 3.30 -3.82 -11.35
N ASP A 148 3.77 -2.86 -12.15
CA ASP A 148 3.59 -1.43 -11.89
C ASP A 148 2.26 -0.94 -12.47
N LEU A 149 1.18 -1.24 -11.75
CA LEU A 149 -0.17 -0.81 -12.14
C LEU A 149 -0.42 0.68 -11.91
N ASP A 150 0.33 1.32 -11.02
CA ASP A 150 0.18 2.76 -10.75
C ASP A 150 0.82 3.59 -11.86
N GLY A 151 2.03 3.21 -12.28
CA GLY A 151 2.69 3.71 -13.49
C GLY A 151 1.84 3.48 -14.75
N ALA A 152 1.22 2.30 -14.89
CA ALA A 152 0.35 2.02 -16.04
C ALA A 152 -0.96 2.85 -16.02
N ARG A 153 -1.56 3.10 -14.85
CA ARG A 153 -2.77 3.93 -14.71
C ARG A 153 -2.48 5.41 -14.93
N SER A 154 -1.34 5.91 -14.44
CA SER A 154 -0.90 7.28 -14.69
C SER A 154 -0.57 7.51 -16.16
N ALA A 155 0.12 6.57 -16.82
CA ALA A 155 0.33 6.59 -18.27
C ALA A 155 -1.00 6.59 -19.05
N LEU A 156 -2.00 5.82 -18.59
CA LEU A 156 -3.33 5.80 -19.18
C LEU A 156 -4.07 7.15 -19.03
N ALA A 157 -3.88 7.86 -17.91
CA ALA A 157 -4.41 9.21 -17.72
C ALA A 157 -3.76 10.21 -18.67
N VAL A 158 -2.44 10.13 -18.86
CA VAL A 158 -1.67 10.96 -19.82
C VAL A 158 -2.09 10.67 -21.26
N LEU A 159 -2.29 9.40 -21.63
CA LEU A 159 -2.78 9.00 -22.95
C LEU A 159 -4.21 9.51 -23.21
N LYS A 160 -5.07 9.53 -22.18
CA LYS A 160 -6.42 10.09 -22.26
C LYS A 160 -6.40 11.61 -22.44
N SER A 161 -5.55 12.34 -21.70
CA SER A 161 -5.43 13.80 -21.84
C SER A 161 -4.81 14.20 -23.18
N ALA A 162 -3.89 13.39 -23.71
CA ALA A 162 -3.29 13.57 -25.04
C ALA A 162 -4.21 13.17 -26.22
N LYS A 163 -5.47 12.77 -25.96
CA LYS A 163 -6.43 12.28 -26.97
C LYS A 163 -5.87 11.13 -27.83
N ALA A 164 -5.20 10.16 -27.21
CA ALA A 164 -4.76 8.94 -27.88
C ALA A 164 -5.94 8.13 -28.45
N PRO A 165 -5.71 7.27 -29.47
CA PRO A 165 -6.79 6.51 -30.09
C PRO A 165 -7.44 5.55 -29.10
N ALA A 166 -8.78 5.54 -29.06
CA ALA A 166 -9.57 4.78 -28.08
C ALA A 166 -9.28 3.26 -28.08
N ALA A 167 -8.83 2.71 -29.21
CA ALA A 167 -8.43 1.31 -29.32
C ALA A 167 -7.20 0.98 -28.45
N HIS A 168 -6.21 1.87 -28.41
CA HIS A 168 -5.01 1.69 -27.57
C HIS A 168 -5.32 1.84 -26.08
N ILE A 169 -6.16 2.82 -25.73
CA ILE A 169 -6.62 3.02 -24.34
C ILE A 169 -7.37 1.79 -23.84
N LYS A 170 -8.28 1.21 -24.65
CA LYS A 170 -9.00 -0.02 -24.29
C LYS A 170 -8.08 -1.23 -24.14
N ARG A 171 -7.08 -1.38 -25.02
CA ARG A 171 -6.10 -2.47 -24.94
C ARG A 171 -5.28 -2.38 -23.66
N LEU A 172 -4.77 -1.19 -23.32
CA LEU A 172 -4.03 -0.96 -22.08
C LEU A 172 -4.91 -1.17 -20.85
N GLN A 173 -6.17 -0.72 -20.87
CA GLN A 173 -7.09 -0.96 -19.76
C GLN A 173 -7.37 -2.47 -19.57
N ALA A 174 -7.50 -3.22 -20.66
CA ALA A 174 -7.67 -4.67 -20.60
C ALA A 174 -6.40 -5.38 -20.09
N SER A 175 -5.20 -4.95 -20.49
CA SER A 175 -3.94 -5.52 -19.99
C SER A 175 -3.75 -5.23 -18.50
N ILE A 176 -4.00 -3.99 -18.05
CA ILE A 176 -3.97 -3.61 -16.63
C ILE A 176 -4.96 -4.45 -15.83
N THR A 177 -6.21 -4.60 -16.30
CA THR A 177 -7.23 -5.36 -15.57
C THR A 177 -6.88 -6.85 -15.51
N LYS A 178 -6.31 -7.40 -16.59
CA LYS A 178 -5.88 -8.80 -16.67
C LYS A 178 -4.68 -9.08 -15.76
N SER A 179 -3.71 -8.19 -15.68
CA SER A 179 -2.54 -8.36 -14.80
C SER A 179 -2.82 -7.98 -13.36
N ALA A 180 -3.86 -7.18 -13.09
CA ALA A 180 -4.13 -6.61 -11.77
C ALA A 180 -4.21 -7.64 -10.66
N ALA A 181 -5.01 -8.71 -10.83
CA ALA A 181 -5.20 -9.70 -9.78
C ALA A 181 -3.91 -10.47 -9.42
N THR A 182 -3.10 -10.81 -10.42
CA THR A 182 -1.83 -11.51 -10.21
C THR A 182 -0.80 -10.61 -9.55
N CYS A 183 -0.72 -9.36 -10.00
CA CYS A 183 0.18 -8.37 -9.44
C CYS A 183 -0.20 -7.95 -8.02
N GLU A 184 -1.49 -7.79 -7.73
CA GLU A 184 -1.99 -7.53 -6.39
C GLU A 184 -1.64 -8.69 -5.45
N LYS A 185 -1.82 -9.95 -5.89
CA LYS A 185 -1.44 -11.12 -5.11
C LYS A 185 0.08 -11.17 -4.84
N GLN A 186 0.92 -10.85 -5.82
CA GLN A 186 2.37 -10.75 -5.63
C GLN A 186 2.73 -9.64 -4.64
N GLN A 187 2.10 -8.47 -4.77
CA GLN A 187 2.33 -7.35 -3.85
C GLN A 187 1.90 -7.70 -2.43
N GLN A 188 0.76 -8.35 -2.25
CA GLN A 188 0.30 -8.84 -0.95
C GLN A 188 1.27 -9.87 -0.36
N ARG A 189 1.81 -10.78 -1.18
CA ARG A 189 2.86 -11.71 -0.75
C ARG A 189 4.11 -10.95 -0.28
N ALA A 190 4.60 -10.00 -1.08
CA ALA A 190 5.79 -9.22 -0.75
C ALA A 190 5.61 -8.42 0.56
N GLN A 191 4.44 -7.79 0.75
CA GLN A 191 4.12 -7.10 2.00
C GLN A 191 4.03 -8.07 3.19
N ALA A 192 3.38 -9.22 2.99
CA ALA A 192 3.30 -10.25 4.01
C ALA A 192 4.69 -10.83 4.36
N TRP A 193 5.59 -10.91 3.38
CA TRP A 193 6.97 -11.35 3.56
C TRP A 193 7.77 -10.35 4.41
N THR A 194 7.70 -9.06 4.11
CA THR A 194 8.36 -8.02 4.92
C THR A 194 7.83 -8.04 6.36
N ALA A 195 6.51 -8.03 6.54
CA ALA A 195 5.90 -8.11 7.87
C ALA A 195 6.27 -9.39 8.63
N LEU A 196 6.38 -10.52 7.92
CA LEU A 196 6.85 -11.77 8.51
C LEU A 196 8.30 -11.63 8.98
N GLN A 197 9.20 -11.12 8.15
CA GLN A 197 10.62 -10.96 8.51
C GLN A 197 10.78 -10.12 9.77
N ASP A 198 10.08 -8.99 9.86
CA ASP A 198 10.08 -8.16 11.08
C ASP A 198 9.56 -8.94 12.28
N SER A 199 8.47 -9.68 12.12
CA SER A 199 7.91 -10.50 13.20
C SER A 199 8.84 -11.64 13.62
N VAL A 200 9.55 -12.27 12.68
CA VAL A 200 10.50 -13.34 12.96
C VAL A 200 11.71 -12.77 13.67
N LYS A 201 12.27 -11.66 13.17
CA LYS A 201 13.37 -10.95 13.80
C LYS A 201 13.04 -10.55 15.24
N GLN A 202 11.88 -9.94 15.47
CA GLN A 202 11.42 -9.58 16.81
C GLN A 202 11.29 -10.79 17.74
N ALA A 203 10.82 -11.94 17.23
CA ALA A 203 10.74 -13.16 18.02
C ALA A 203 12.12 -13.73 18.36
N LEU A 204 13.08 -13.66 17.43
CA LEU A 204 14.46 -14.05 17.66
C LEU A 204 15.16 -13.12 18.66
N ASP A 205 15.01 -11.81 18.52
CA ASP A 205 15.57 -10.80 19.44
C ASP A 205 14.98 -10.96 20.86
N ALA A 206 13.73 -11.43 20.97
CA ALA A 206 13.09 -11.77 22.25
C ALA A 206 13.50 -13.13 22.81
N GLY A 207 14.43 -13.85 22.18
CA GLY A 207 14.89 -15.18 22.60
C GLY A 207 13.84 -16.28 22.43
N LYS A 208 12.90 -16.13 21.50
CA LYS A 208 11.78 -17.08 21.24
C LYS A 208 11.85 -17.69 19.83
N PRO A 209 12.83 -18.56 19.56
CA PRO A 209 13.03 -19.11 18.22
C PRO A 209 11.96 -20.13 17.79
N ASP A 210 11.25 -20.78 18.72
CA ASP A 210 10.07 -21.61 18.40
C ASP A 210 8.89 -20.80 17.88
N LEU A 211 8.71 -19.60 18.43
CA LEU A 211 7.66 -18.68 18.00
C LEU A 211 7.97 -18.13 16.60
N ALA A 212 9.24 -17.83 16.33
CA ALA A 212 9.73 -17.48 15.00
C ALA A 212 9.43 -18.59 13.97
N ALA A 213 9.75 -19.85 14.30
CA ALA A 213 9.45 -20.99 13.41
C ALA A 213 7.95 -21.18 13.18
N THR A 214 7.14 -21.00 14.22
CA THR A 214 5.67 -21.09 14.10
C THR A 214 5.14 -20.03 13.14
N ARG A 215 5.61 -18.78 13.25
CA ARG A 215 5.22 -17.68 12.35
C ARG A 215 5.61 -17.98 10.90
N LEU A 216 6.83 -18.49 10.70
CA LEU A 216 7.31 -18.87 9.37
C LEU A 216 6.49 -20.03 8.78
N ALA A 217 6.20 -21.07 9.56
CA ALA A 217 5.37 -22.19 9.13
C ALA A 217 3.94 -21.76 8.73
N ILE A 218 3.35 -20.80 9.44
CA ILE A 218 2.04 -20.23 9.08
C ILE A 218 2.12 -19.49 7.74
N TYR A 219 3.18 -18.72 7.50
CA TYR A 219 3.39 -18.03 6.24
C TYR A 219 3.57 -19.01 5.08
N VAL A 220 4.46 -20.00 5.25
CA VAL A 220 4.72 -21.06 4.27
C VAL A 220 3.45 -21.85 3.96
N LYS A 221 2.61 -22.15 4.96
CA LYS A 221 1.33 -22.83 4.72
C LYS A 221 0.38 -22.03 3.83
N ARG A 222 0.43 -20.70 3.88
CA ARG A 222 -0.46 -19.83 3.10
C ARG A 222 0.10 -19.47 1.73
N TRP A 223 1.42 -19.25 1.64
CA TRP A 223 2.08 -18.70 0.46
C TRP A 223 2.99 -19.72 -0.25
N GLY A 224 3.39 -20.81 0.41
CA GLY A 224 4.35 -21.78 -0.08
C GLY A 224 5.80 -21.42 0.29
N ASP A 225 6.69 -22.37 0.06
CA ASP A 225 8.13 -22.20 0.25
C ASP A 225 8.79 -21.54 -0.96
N ASP A 226 9.70 -20.61 -0.68
CA ASP A 226 10.58 -19.92 -1.62
C ASP A 226 12.04 -20.01 -1.11
N PRO A 227 13.06 -19.75 -1.94
CA PRO A 227 14.45 -19.69 -1.48
C PRO A 227 14.65 -18.79 -0.27
N ASP A 228 13.97 -17.64 -0.22
CA ASP A 228 14.05 -16.69 0.90
C ASP A 228 13.43 -17.26 2.19
N THR A 229 12.32 -18.01 2.11
CA THR A 229 11.70 -18.65 3.28
C THR A 229 12.59 -19.76 3.84
N LEU A 230 13.28 -20.50 2.96
CA LEU A 230 14.22 -21.54 3.34
C LEU A 230 15.47 -20.96 4.01
N GLU A 231 15.99 -19.83 3.52
CA GLU A 231 17.11 -19.14 4.17
C GLU A 231 16.71 -18.64 5.57
N LEU A 232 15.52 -18.06 5.71
CA LEU A 232 15.01 -17.61 6.99
C LEU A 232 14.76 -18.78 7.95
N ASP A 233 14.24 -19.91 7.47
CA ASP A 233 14.07 -21.14 8.26
C ASP A 233 15.41 -21.69 8.75
N ALA A 234 16.45 -21.65 7.90
CA ALA A 234 17.79 -22.05 8.30
C ALA A 234 18.32 -21.19 9.46
N LYS A 235 18.17 -19.85 9.37
CA LYS A 235 18.52 -18.91 10.44
C LYS A 235 17.75 -19.19 11.74
N VAL A 236 16.44 -19.43 11.63
CA VAL A 236 15.60 -19.78 12.79
C VAL A 236 16.05 -21.07 13.44
N LYS A 237 16.38 -22.12 12.67
CA LYS A 237 16.90 -23.39 13.19
C LYS A 237 18.26 -23.24 13.87
N VAL A 238 19.13 -22.36 13.38
CA VAL A 238 20.39 -22.03 14.08
C VAL A 238 20.09 -21.39 15.44
N ALA A 239 19.14 -20.46 15.50
CA ALA A 239 18.72 -19.83 16.75
C ALA A 239 18.03 -20.81 17.72
N GLN A 240 17.27 -21.79 17.20
CA GLN A 240 16.71 -22.87 18.03
C GLN A 240 17.81 -23.74 18.63
N ALA A 241 18.79 -24.14 17.82
CA ALA A 241 19.93 -24.91 18.27
C ALA A 241 20.77 -24.12 19.30
N SER A 242 21.00 -22.82 19.08
CA SER A 242 21.74 -21.99 20.04
C SER A 242 20.98 -21.88 21.38
N ALA A 243 19.66 -21.69 21.36
CA ALA A 243 18.85 -21.65 22.57
C ALA A 243 18.91 -22.97 23.36
N GLN A 244 18.96 -24.11 22.69
CA GLN A 244 19.18 -25.41 23.36
C GLN A 244 20.57 -25.50 24.00
N LEU A 245 21.60 -24.95 23.36
CA LEU A 245 22.95 -24.88 23.96
C LEU A 245 23.00 -23.89 25.13
N ASP A 246 22.28 -22.77 25.07
CA ASP A 246 22.16 -21.84 26.20
C ASP A 246 21.47 -22.50 27.40
N LEU A 247 20.44 -23.31 27.15
CA LEU A 247 19.79 -24.15 28.18
C LEU A 247 20.76 -25.20 28.74
N ALA A 248 21.56 -25.83 27.88
CA ALA A 248 22.61 -26.77 28.29
C ALA A 248 23.63 -26.11 29.22
N ASP A 249 24.13 -24.93 28.87
CA ASP A 249 25.03 -24.12 29.71
C ASP A 249 24.37 -23.77 31.06
N ALA A 250 23.10 -23.37 31.07
CA ALA A 250 22.36 -23.11 32.30
C ALA A 250 22.16 -24.36 33.17
N CYS A 251 22.10 -25.55 32.57
CA CYS A 251 22.02 -26.82 33.29
C CYS A 251 23.38 -27.28 33.81
N LEU A 252 24.46 -27.04 33.05
CA LEU A 252 25.83 -27.22 33.52
C LEU A 252 26.11 -26.34 34.75
N ALA A 253 25.71 -25.07 34.72
CA ALA A 253 25.87 -24.15 35.84
C ALA A 253 25.12 -24.60 37.11
N ARG A 254 24.03 -25.34 36.96
CA ARG A 254 23.27 -25.96 38.06
C ARG A 254 23.79 -27.33 38.48
N GLY A 255 24.73 -27.91 37.72
CA GLY A 255 25.21 -29.27 37.92
C GLY A 255 24.19 -30.37 37.57
N ASP A 256 23.14 -30.04 36.80
CA ASP A 256 22.10 -30.99 36.42
C ASP A 256 22.49 -31.78 35.16
N ARG A 257 23.00 -32.98 35.39
CA ARG A 257 23.44 -33.90 34.33
C ARG A 257 22.33 -34.24 33.34
N VAL A 258 21.14 -34.58 33.84
CA VAL A 258 20.04 -35.08 33.01
C VAL A 258 19.50 -33.95 32.13
N CYS A 259 19.39 -32.74 32.68
CA CYS A 259 19.03 -31.58 31.86
C CYS A 259 20.09 -31.28 30.80
N LEU A 260 21.39 -31.32 31.16
CA LEU A 260 22.49 -31.05 30.23
C LEU A 260 22.47 -32.03 29.05
N GLU A 261 22.39 -33.33 29.32
CA GLU A 261 22.36 -34.38 28.29
C GLU A 261 21.17 -34.24 27.35
N ASN A 262 19.97 -34.03 27.89
CA ASN A 262 18.75 -33.86 27.08
C ASN A 262 18.82 -32.64 26.15
N SER A 263 19.34 -31.52 26.66
CA SER A 263 19.49 -30.28 25.89
C SER A 263 20.55 -30.43 24.78
N LEU A 264 21.63 -31.16 25.06
CA LEU A 264 22.69 -31.46 24.10
C LEU A 264 22.17 -32.35 22.96
N ILE A 265 21.44 -33.42 23.29
CA ILE A 265 20.79 -34.29 22.30
C ILE A 265 19.80 -33.48 21.43
N ALA A 266 19.02 -32.58 22.05
CA ALA A 266 18.10 -31.72 21.32
C ALA A 266 18.83 -30.77 20.35
N ALA A 267 19.93 -30.16 20.77
CA ALA A 267 20.76 -29.30 19.92
C ALA A 267 21.40 -30.06 18.74
N GLU A 268 21.88 -31.28 18.98
CA GLU A 268 22.53 -32.12 17.96
C GLU A 268 21.59 -32.55 16.83
N ARG A 269 20.28 -32.65 17.08
CA ARG A 269 19.28 -32.94 16.05
C ARG A 269 19.29 -31.92 14.92
N TYR A 270 19.67 -30.68 15.20
CA TYR A 270 19.75 -29.62 14.20
C TYR A 270 21.00 -29.71 13.31
N LYS A 271 22.01 -30.54 13.67
CA LYS A 271 23.25 -30.81 12.91
C LYS A 271 23.91 -29.55 12.32
N ARG A 272 24.04 -28.50 13.12
CA ARG A 272 24.61 -27.22 12.68
C ARG A 272 26.14 -27.20 12.89
N PRO A 273 26.96 -27.15 11.81
CA PRO A 273 28.42 -27.19 11.93
C PRO A 273 28.97 -25.92 12.59
N GLU A 274 28.30 -24.79 12.45
CA GLU A 274 28.67 -23.51 13.07
C GLU A 274 28.65 -23.56 14.62
N LEU A 275 27.88 -24.47 15.22
CA LEU A 275 27.78 -24.66 16.66
C LEU A 275 28.63 -25.83 17.17
N ALA A 276 29.33 -26.55 16.28
CA ALA A 276 30.02 -27.80 16.62
C ALA A 276 31.08 -27.63 17.73
N ALA A 277 31.83 -26.53 17.70
CA ALA A 277 32.83 -26.23 18.73
C ALA A 277 32.18 -26.06 20.12
N ARG A 278 31.05 -25.34 20.20
CA ARG A 278 30.31 -25.13 21.45
C ARG A 278 29.70 -26.44 21.96
N THR A 279 29.11 -27.23 21.06
CA THR A 279 28.59 -28.57 21.40
C THR A 279 29.69 -29.47 21.95
N GLN A 280 30.89 -29.47 21.35
CA GLN A 280 32.01 -30.27 21.83
C GLN A 280 32.49 -29.80 23.22
N ALA A 281 32.56 -28.49 23.47
CA ALA A 281 32.91 -27.96 24.78
C ALA A 281 31.92 -28.41 25.87
N LEU A 282 30.62 -28.36 25.59
CA LEU A 282 29.58 -28.83 26.50
C LEU A 282 29.65 -30.34 26.76
N ARG A 283 29.98 -31.16 25.75
CA ARG A 283 30.20 -32.60 25.94
C ARG A 283 31.39 -32.88 26.85
N THR A 284 32.49 -32.15 26.69
CA THR A 284 33.66 -32.28 27.57
C THR A 284 33.33 -31.85 29.00
N ALA A 285 32.50 -30.81 29.17
CA ALA A 285 32.05 -30.40 30.50
C ALA A 285 31.14 -31.46 31.15
N LEU A 286 30.26 -32.10 30.37
CA LEU A 286 29.43 -33.22 30.82
C LEU A 286 30.29 -34.40 31.31
N SER A 287 31.37 -34.76 30.59
CA SER A 287 32.26 -35.84 31.01
C SER A 287 32.99 -35.51 32.31
N GLN A 288 33.48 -34.27 32.47
CA GLN A 288 34.11 -33.83 33.72
C GLN A 288 33.13 -33.84 34.90
N LEU A 289 31.87 -33.48 34.66
CA LEU A 289 30.84 -33.51 35.68
C LEU A 289 30.52 -34.95 36.11
N LEU A 290 30.50 -35.89 35.16
CA LEU A 290 30.39 -37.32 35.42
C LEU A 290 31.55 -37.84 36.26
N GLU A 291 32.80 -37.50 35.90
CA GLU A 291 33.99 -37.91 36.64
C GLU A 291 33.96 -37.41 38.10
N ARG A 292 33.60 -36.14 38.32
CA ARG A 292 33.45 -35.58 39.68
C ARG A 292 32.36 -36.29 40.47
N SER A 293 31.19 -36.53 39.85
CA SER A 293 30.09 -37.22 40.52
C SER A 293 30.44 -38.66 40.92
N LEU A 294 31.27 -39.36 40.12
CA LEU A 294 31.74 -40.71 40.44
C LEU A 294 32.78 -40.70 41.57
N LEU A 295 33.64 -39.68 41.61
CA LEU A 295 34.63 -39.51 42.67
C LEU A 295 33.98 -39.15 44.01
N ASP A 296 32.98 -38.26 44.04
CA ASP A 296 32.24 -37.91 45.25
C ASP A 296 31.33 -39.05 45.75
N ALA A 297 30.84 -39.90 44.84
CA ALA A 297 30.05 -41.09 45.16
C ALA A 297 30.90 -42.26 45.69
N SER A 298 32.21 -42.11 45.80
CA SER A 298 33.12 -43.07 46.42
C SER A 298 33.47 -42.62 47.85
N PRO A 299 32.56 -42.76 48.84
CA PRO A 299 32.94 -42.55 50.23
C PRO A 299 33.98 -43.61 50.59
N GLY A 300 35.11 -43.16 51.12
CA GLY A 300 36.21 -44.02 51.53
C GLY A 300 35.72 -45.20 52.38
N GLN A 301 36.00 -46.40 51.89
CA GLN A 301 36.26 -47.56 52.74
C GLN A 301 37.69 -47.48 53.25
#